data_AF-A0A840V330-F1
#
_entry.id   AF-A0A840V330-F1
#
_cell.length_a   1.000
_cell.length_b   1.000
_cell.length_c   1.000
_cell.angle_alpha   90.00
_cell.angle_beta   90.00
_cell.angle_gamma   90.00
#
_symmetry.space_group_name_H-M   'P 1'
#
loop_
_entity.id
_entity.type
_entity.pdbx_description
1 polymer ?
#
loop_
_entity_poly.entity_id
_entity_poly.type
_entity_poly.pdbx_seq_one_letter_code
_entity_poly.pdbx_strand_id
1 'polypeptide(L)'
;MTPNKSNNYCCGGGGGFLQSGYPEERRTYGKIKFDQITATGADYCITGCHNCHAQVHDIGHHFGGKYSTVHIWTLICLSLGILGPNERTYLGDDLRDVNVFHPETAL
;
A
#
# COMPACT_ATOMS: atom_id res chain seq x y z
N MET A 1 -10.43 10.26 -3.22
CA MET A 1 -11.34 9.09 -3.12
C MET A 1 -12.71 9.58 -2.67
N THR A 2 -13.79 9.05 -3.25
CA THR A 2 -15.18 9.38 -2.87
C THR A 2 -16.05 8.11 -3.01
N PRO A 3 -16.93 7.78 -2.04
CA PRO A 3 -17.03 8.36 -0.70
C PRO A 3 -15.74 8.20 0.13
N ASN A 4 -15.56 9.02 1.17
CA ASN A 4 -14.38 9.04 2.03
C ASN A 4 -14.73 9.12 3.53
N LYS A 5 -13.71 9.14 4.39
CA LYS A 5 -13.83 9.12 5.86
C LYS A 5 -14.66 7.91 6.32
N SER A 6 -15.67 8.12 7.16
CA SER A 6 -16.53 7.06 7.69
C SER A 6 -17.36 6.33 6.61
N ASN A 7 -17.55 6.95 5.44
CA ASN A 7 -18.31 6.36 4.33
C ASN A 7 -17.41 5.66 3.31
N ASN A 8 -16.10 5.55 3.57
CA ASN A 8 -15.17 4.93 2.63
C ASN A 8 -15.37 3.42 2.58
N TYR A 9 -15.12 2.79 1.43
CA TYR A 9 -15.23 1.33 1.32
C TYR A 9 -14.09 0.59 2.03
N CYS A 10 -14.34 -0.64 2.46
CA CYS A 10 -13.30 -1.55 2.93
C CYS A 10 -12.40 -1.99 1.76
N CYS A 11 -11.17 -2.41 2.04
CA CYS A 11 -10.27 -2.97 1.02
C CYS A 11 -10.69 -4.39 0.58
N GLY A 12 -11.38 -5.14 1.46
CA GLY A 12 -11.75 -6.54 1.26
C GLY A 12 -10.81 -7.56 1.92
N GLY A 13 -9.68 -7.15 2.50
CA GLY A 13 -8.72 -8.05 3.15
C GLY A 13 -8.94 -8.29 4.65
N GLY A 14 -9.94 -7.66 5.25
CA GLY A 14 -10.24 -7.77 6.69
C GLY A 14 -10.91 -9.08 7.09
N GLY A 15 -11.11 -9.28 8.40
CA GLY A 15 -11.94 -10.40 8.92
C GLY A 15 -11.43 -11.81 8.60
N GLY A 16 -10.12 -11.98 8.38
CA GLY A 16 -9.53 -13.27 7.98
C GLY A 16 -9.63 -13.57 6.48
N PHE A 17 -10.24 -12.69 5.68
CA PHE A 17 -10.51 -12.97 4.27
C PHE A 17 -9.25 -13.01 3.40
N LEU A 18 -8.15 -12.39 3.83
CA LEU A 18 -6.85 -12.52 3.16
C LEU A 18 -6.31 -13.96 3.19
N GLN A 19 -6.70 -14.75 4.19
CA GLN A 19 -6.20 -16.11 4.45
C GLN A 19 -7.26 -17.18 4.16
N SER A 20 -8.44 -16.79 3.67
CA SER A 20 -9.59 -17.68 3.53
C SER A 20 -9.49 -18.68 2.38
N GLY A 21 -8.53 -18.49 1.46
CA GLY A 21 -8.42 -19.29 0.23
C GLY A 21 -9.36 -18.86 -0.90
N TYR A 22 -10.06 -17.73 -0.75
CA TYR A 22 -11.02 -17.18 -1.73
C TYR A 22 -10.51 -15.87 -2.36
N PRO A 23 -9.42 -15.93 -3.17
CA PRO A 23 -8.79 -14.73 -3.73
C PRO A 23 -9.67 -14.01 -4.76
N GLU A 24 -10.49 -14.72 -5.52
CA GLU A 24 -11.32 -14.10 -6.57
C GLU A 24 -12.47 -13.30 -5.97
N GLU A 25 -13.09 -13.82 -4.92
CA GLU A 25 -14.16 -13.16 -4.18
C GLU A 25 -13.63 -11.91 -3.47
N ARG A 26 -12.45 -11.99 -2.85
CA ARG A 26 -11.83 -10.84 -2.19
C ARG A 26 -11.41 -9.75 -3.18
N ARG A 27 -10.94 -10.14 -4.38
CA ARG A 27 -10.61 -9.20 -5.46
C ARG A 27 -11.86 -8.56 -6.06
N THR A 28 -12.91 -9.35 -6.26
CA THR A 28 -14.22 -8.87 -6.74
C THR A 28 -14.78 -7.82 -5.78
N TYR A 29 -14.79 -8.10 -4.47
CA TYR A 29 -15.17 -7.10 -3.47
C TYR A 29 -14.23 -5.88 -3.49
N GLY A 30 -12.92 -6.11 -3.58
CA GLY A 30 -11.90 -5.06 -3.60
C GLY A 30 -11.94 -4.18 -4.86
N LYS A 31 -12.60 -4.57 -5.94
CA LYS A 31 -12.67 -3.81 -7.19
C LYS A 31 -13.21 -2.39 -6.99
N ILE A 32 -14.21 -2.22 -6.12
CA ILE A 32 -14.74 -0.89 -5.81
C ILE A 32 -13.70 0.01 -5.14
N LYS A 33 -12.84 -0.57 -4.28
CA LYS A 33 -11.73 0.15 -3.66
C LYS A 33 -10.68 0.52 -4.69
N PHE A 34 -10.32 -0.42 -5.56
CA PHE A 34 -9.38 -0.17 -6.66
C PHE A 34 -9.86 1.00 -7.53
N ASP A 35 -11.13 1.01 -7.93
CA ASP A 35 -11.72 2.08 -8.74
C ASP A 35 -11.69 3.42 -8.00
N GLN A 36 -11.98 3.43 -6.70
CA GLN A 36 -11.87 4.64 -5.88
C GLN A 36 -10.46 5.21 -5.81
N ILE A 37 -9.44 4.37 -5.73
CA ILE A 37 -8.03 4.76 -5.68
C ILE A 37 -7.60 5.27 -7.06
N THR A 38 -7.87 4.51 -8.12
CA THR A 38 -7.51 4.90 -9.50
C THR A 38 -8.14 6.23 -9.91
N ALA A 39 -9.39 6.49 -9.50
CA ALA A 39 -10.07 7.76 -9.77
C ALA A 39 -9.40 8.98 -9.13
N THR A 40 -8.50 8.81 -8.14
CA THR A 40 -7.78 9.94 -7.55
C THR A 40 -6.58 10.38 -8.36
N GLY A 41 -6.06 9.53 -9.25
CA GLY A 41 -4.81 9.76 -9.97
C GLY A 41 -3.59 9.93 -9.04
N ALA A 42 -3.61 9.32 -7.86
CA ALA A 42 -2.49 9.44 -6.92
C ALA A 42 -1.37 8.44 -7.28
N ASP A 43 -0.13 8.88 -7.19
CA ASP A 43 1.05 8.03 -7.43
C ASP A 43 1.28 7.02 -6.30
N TYR A 44 0.79 7.34 -5.09
CA TYR A 44 0.92 6.50 -3.91
C TYR A 44 -0.43 6.25 -3.22
N CYS A 45 -0.69 5.00 -2.86
CA CYS A 45 -1.75 4.61 -1.95
C CYS A 45 -1.17 4.20 -0.60
N ILE A 46 -1.31 5.08 0.40
CA ILE A 46 -0.76 4.88 1.74
C ILE A 46 -1.79 4.16 2.61
N THR A 47 -1.37 3.06 3.23
CA THR A 47 -2.22 2.24 4.10
C THR A 47 -1.67 2.19 5.52
N GLY A 48 -2.54 2.16 6.53
CA GLY A 48 -2.16 2.06 7.95
C GLY A 48 -2.40 0.69 8.58
N CYS A 49 -2.75 -0.31 7.77
CA CYS A 49 -3.09 -1.65 8.21
C CYS A 49 -2.42 -2.67 7.29
N HIS A 50 -1.78 -3.68 7.87
CA HIS A 50 -1.11 -4.75 7.13
C HIS A 50 -2.04 -5.43 6.11
N ASN A 51 -3.27 -5.76 6.50
CA ASN A 51 -4.22 -6.40 5.58
C ASN A 51 -4.65 -5.45 4.46
N CYS A 52 -4.81 -4.16 4.75
CA CYS A 52 -5.09 -3.16 3.72
C CYS A 52 -3.93 -3.04 2.74
N HIS A 53 -2.70 -3.01 3.23
CA HIS A 53 -1.50 -2.97 2.39
C HIS A 53 -1.48 -4.15 1.41
N ALA A 54 -1.55 -5.38 1.94
CA ALA A 54 -1.51 -6.59 1.13
C ALA A 54 -2.67 -6.65 0.12
N GLN A 55 -3.88 -6.29 0.56
CA GLN A 55 -5.06 -6.28 -0.29
C GLN A 55 -4.96 -5.24 -1.41
N VAL A 56 -4.60 -4.00 -1.09
CA VAL A 56 -4.53 -2.89 -2.05
C VAL A 56 -3.40 -3.12 -3.06
N HIS A 57 -2.29 -3.70 -2.62
CA HIS A 57 -1.19 -4.12 -3.48
C HIS A 57 -1.65 -5.22 -4.46
N ASP A 58 -2.33 -6.27 -3.97
CA ASP A 58 -2.82 -7.36 -4.83
C ASP A 58 -3.89 -6.92 -5.83
N ILE A 59 -4.90 -6.13 -5.43
CA ILE A 59 -5.90 -5.62 -6.38
C ILE A 59 -5.28 -4.62 -7.37
N GLY A 60 -4.27 -3.85 -6.93
CA GLY A 60 -3.50 -2.98 -7.81
C GLY A 60 -2.79 -3.79 -8.88
N HIS A 61 -2.06 -4.83 -8.49
CA HIS A 61 -1.40 -5.73 -9.43
C HIS A 61 -2.40 -6.45 -10.36
N HIS A 62 -3.49 -6.97 -9.82
CA HIS A 62 -4.48 -7.75 -10.57
C HIS A 62 -5.28 -6.91 -11.58
N PHE A 63 -5.65 -5.66 -11.24
CA PHE A 63 -6.44 -4.78 -12.12
C PHE A 63 -5.61 -3.74 -12.88
N GLY A 64 -4.27 -3.76 -12.78
CA GLY A 64 -3.39 -2.86 -13.53
C GLY A 64 -3.30 -1.43 -12.97
N GLY A 65 -3.31 -1.29 -11.65
CA GLY A 65 -3.08 -0.03 -10.96
C GLY A 65 -1.70 0.55 -11.22
N LYS A 66 -1.63 1.88 -11.34
CA LYS A 66 -0.38 2.63 -11.59
C LYS A 66 0.24 3.23 -10.33
N TYR A 67 -0.40 3.04 -9.18
CA TYR A 67 0.03 3.61 -7.90
C TYR A 67 0.92 2.63 -7.14
N SER A 68 1.88 3.17 -6.39
CA SER A 68 2.67 2.42 -5.41
C SER A 68 1.86 2.25 -4.12
N THR A 69 1.65 1.01 -3.69
CA THR A 69 0.99 0.74 -2.39
C THR A 69 2.05 0.72 -1.30
N VAL A 70 1.98 1.61 -0.32
CA VAL A 70 2.96 1.69 0.78
C VAL A 70 2.28 1.64 2.15
N HIS A 71 3.01 1.16 3.16
CA HIS A 71 2.56 1.22 4.54
C HIS A 71 3.01 2.54 5.18
N ILE A 72 2.19 3.14 6.03
CA ILE A 72 2.51 4.43 6.69
C ILE A 72 3.81 4.37 7.48
N TRP A 73 4.13 3.21 8.06
CA TRP A 73 5.41 2.96 8.74
C TRP A 73 6.63 3.23 7.85
N THR A 74 6.59 2.83 6.58
CA THR A 74 7.66 3.08 5.60
C THR A 74 7.92 4.58 5.45
N LEU A 75 6.87 5.39 5.36
CA LEU A 75 7.00 6.85 5.21
C LEU A 75 7.46 7.53 6.50
N ILE A 76 7.04 7.04 7.67
CA ILE A 76 7.53 7.54 8.96
C ILE A 76 9.04 7.29 9.07
N CYS A 77 9.50 6.06 8.83
CA CYS A 77 10.91 5.72 8.89
C CYS A 77 11.75 6.44 7.82
N LEU A 78 11.20 6.62 6.60
CA LEU A 78 11.85 7.41 5.55
C LEU A 78 12.05 8.87 5.99
N SER A 79 11.02 9.47 6.60
CA SER A 79 11.05 10.86 7.09
C SER A 79 12.03 11.06 8.25
N LEU A 80 12.20 10.03 9.10
CA LEU A 80 13.16 10.04 10.20
C LEU A 80 14.59 9.69 9.75
N GLY A 81 14.81 9.31 8.49
CA GLY A 81 16.12 8.91 7.98
C GLY A 81 16.63 7.58 8.54
N ILE A 82 15.72 6.68 8.95
CA ILE A 82 16.05 5.38 9.57
C ILE A 82 15.51 4.18 8.77
N LEU A 83 14.91 4.41 7.59
CA LEU A 83 14.41 3.34 6.75
C LEU A 83 15.57 2.61 6.06
N GLY A 84 15.74 1.32 6.36
CA GLY A 84 16.82 0.50 5.84
C GLY A 84 16.69 0.20 4.34
N PRO A 85 17.76 -0.32 3.69
CA PRO A 85 17.77 -0.59 2.26
C PRO A 85 16.73 -1.64 1.84
N ASN A 86 16.51 -2.67 2.67
CA ASN A 86 15.62 -3.79 2.38
C ASN A 86 14.12 -3.48 2.60
N GLU A 87 13.81 -2.30 3.15
CA GLU A 87 12.45 -1.92 3.56
C GLU A 87 11.78 -0.99 2.54
N ARG A 88 12.43 -0.81 1.38
CA ARG A 88 12.10 0.17 0.34
C ARG A 88 11.42 -0.44 -0.89
N THR A 89 11.13 -1.75 -0.85
CA THR A 89 10.56 -2.54 -1.95
C THR A 89 9.33 -1.90 -2.60
N TYR A 90 8.46 -1.28 -1.79
CA TYR A 90 7.20 -0.70 -2.24
C TYR A 90 7.28 0.79 -2.58
N LEU A 91 8.44 1.43 -2.41
CA LEU A 91 8.65 2.80 -2.86
C LEU A 91 8.86 2.81 -4.38
N GLY A 92 8.21 3.76 -5.05
CA GLY A 92 8.53 4.16 -6.42
C GLY A 92 9.96 4.70 -6.54
N ASP A 93 10.43 4.80 -7.78
CA ASP A 93 11.80 5.21 -8.09
C ASP A 93 12.11 6.65 -7.64
N ASP A 94 11.08 7.48 -7.43
CA ASP A 94 11.17 8.82 -6.89
C ASP A 94 11.54 8.88 -5.40
N LEU A 95 11.20 7.85 -4.61
CA LEU A 95 11.48 7.80 -3.16
C LEU A 95 12.46 6.70 -2.74
N ARG A 96 12.71 5.70 -3.59
CA ARG A 96 13.51 4.52 -3.21
C ARG A 96 14.90 4.89 -2.70
N ASP A 97 15.54 5.88 -3.31
CA ASP A 97 16.93 6.27 -3.00
C ASP A 97 17.04 7.51 -2.08
N VAL A 98 15.91 8.01 -1.56
CA VAL A 98 15.90 9.17 -0.65
C VAL A 98 16.32 8.76 0.76
N ASN A 99 17.26 9.50 1.37
CA ASN A 99 17.70 9.31 2.77
C ASN A 99 18.00 7.83 3.11
N VAL A 100 18.77 7.14 2.26
CA VAL A 100 19.13 5.73 2.51
C VAL A 100 19.95 5.62 3.79
N PHE A 101 19.39 4.96 4.79
CA PHE A 101 20.08 4.69 6.04
C PHE A 101 21.04 3.51 5.84
N HIS A 102 22.32 3.77 6.04
CA HIS A 102 23.40 2.79 5.99
C HIS A 102 23.90 2.55 7.42
N PRO A 103 23.29 1.64 8.20
CA PRO A 103 23.73 1.35 9.56
C PRO A 103 25.21 0.94 9.64
N GLU A 104 25.73 0.32 8.59
CA GLU A 104 27.14 -0.04 8.42
C GLU A 104 28.10 1.16 8.33
N THR A 105 27.60 2.34 7.98
CA THR A 105 28.38 3.60 7.93
C THR A 105 28.25 4.45 9.19
N ALA A 106 27.36 4.06 10.10
CA ALA A 106 27.09 4.79 11.34
C ALA A 106 27.92 4.31 12.54
N LEU A 107 28.84 3.36 12.32
CA LEU A 107 29.76 2.78 13.31
C LEU A 107 31.21 3.18 13.03
#